data_AF-A0A950XFW8-F1
#
_entry.id   AF-A0A950XFW8-F1
#
_cell.length_a   1.000
_cell.length_b   1.000
_cell.length_c   1.000
_cell.angle_alpha   90.00
_cell.angle_beta   90.00
_cell.angle_gamma   90.00
#
_symmetry.space_group_name_H-M   'P 1'
#
loop_
_entity.id
_entity.type
_entity.pdbx_description
1 polymer ?
#
loop_
_entity_poly.entity_id
_entity_poly.type
_entity_poly.pdbx_seq_one_letter_code
_entity_poly.pdbx_strand_id
1 'polypeptide(L)' 'MKFLVGTKKGMTQVFDADGRVHPVTIVVAPKVTVTQVKTPETDGYTAVQIGYGLQKESRIAKPQRTKGLFRGLKEFRL' A
#
# COMPACT_ATOMS: atom_id res chain seq x y z
N MET A 1 -8.63 -7.43 -10.44
CA MET A 1 -7.64 -6.35 -10.64
C MET A 1 -6.55 -6.48 -9.57
N LYS A 2 -5.28 -6.15 -9.84
CA LYS A 2 -4.19 -6.22 -8.84
C LYS A 2 -3.94 -4.83 -8.24
N PHE A 3 -3.72 -4.73 -6.93
CA PHE A 3 -3.56 -3.46 -6.22
C PHE A 3 -2.25 -3.43 -5.42
N LEU A 4 -1.73 -2.23 -5.17
CA LEU A 4 -0.57 -2.00 -4.32
C LEU A 4 -0.64 -0.60 -3.68
N VAL A 5 -0.05 -0.44 -2.49
CA VAL A 5 0.10 0.86 -1.83
C VAL A 5 1.49 1.42 -2.12
N GLY A 6 1.51 2.60 -2.75
CA GLY A 6 2.72 3.37 -3.01
C GLY A 6 2.68 4.74 -2.34
N THR A 7 3.84 5.36 -2.16
CA THR A 7 3.98 6.76 -1.74
C THR A 7 4.40 7.60 -2.94
N LYS A 8 3.66 8.70 -3.21
CA LYS A 8 4.05 9.69 -4.22
C LYS A 8 5.32 10.39 -3.75
N LYS A 9 6.42 10.23 -4.51
CA LYS A 9 7.72 10.83 -4.18
C LYS A 9 7.92 12.19 -4.83
N GLY A 10 7.40 12.37 -6.04
CA GLY A 10 7.55 13.59 -6.82
C GLY A 10 7.11 13.41 -8.26
N MET A 11 7.36 14.41 -9.08
CA MET A 11 7.11 14.40 -10.52
C MET A 11 8.39 14.72 -11.27
N THR A 12 8.53 14.15 -12.46
CA THR A 12 9.65 14.41 -13.37
C THR A 12 9.17 14.28 -14.81
N GLN A 13 10.06 14.41 -15.77
CA GLN A 13 9.78 14.22 -17.18
C GLN A 13 10.70 13.16 -17.78
N VAL A 14 10.15 12.35 -18.68
CA VAL A 14 10.90 11.33 -19.43
C VAL A 14 10.83 11.69 -20.91
N PHE A 15 11.97 11.67 -21.58
CA PHE A 15 12.03 11.83 -23.03
C PHE A 15 11.97 10.46 -23.69
N ASP A 16 11.11 10.30 -24.70
CA ASP A 16 11.11 9.10 -25.52
C ASP A 16 12.13 9.18 -26.67
N ALA A 17 12.23 8.10 -27.45
CA ALA A 17 13.18 8.02 -28.56
C ALA A 17 12.89 9.01 -29.70
N ASP A 18 11.65 9.48 -29.82
CA ASP A 18 11.22 10.47 -30.82
C ASP A 18 11.45 11.92 -30.33
N GLY A 19 11.99 12.10 -29.11
CA GLY A 19 12.24 13.40 -28.50
C GLY A 19 11.01 14.05 -27.86
N ARG A 20 9.89 13.33 -27.70
CA ARG A 20 8.71 13.86 -27.00
C ARG A 20 8.89 13.78 -25.48
N VAL A 21 8.31 14.75 -24.78
CA VAL A 21 8.38 14.87 -23.32
C VAL A 21 7.12 14.31 -22.65
N HIS A 22 7.29 13.40 -21.69
CA HIS A 22 6.22 12.78 -20.93
C HIS A 22 6.29 13.18 -19.45
N PRO A 23 5.32 13.91 -18.90
CA PRO A 23 5.27 14.21 -17.48
C PRO A 23 4.86 12.96 -16.69
N VAL A 24 5.68 12.56 -15.72
CA VAL A 24 5.47 11.32 -14.96
C VAL A 24 5.54 11.57 -13.45
N THR A 25 4.87 10.70 -12.68
CA THR A 25 4.94 10.70 -11.22
C THR A 25 5.79 9.53 -10.73
N ILE A 26 6.75 9.82 -9.85
CA ILE A 26 7.56 8.80 -9.19
C ILE A 26 6.74 8.25 -8.02
N VAL A 27 6.43 6.95 -8.07
CA VAL A 27 5.73 6.22 -7.01
C VAL A 27 6.69 5.20 -6.40
N VAL A 28 6.94 5.32 -5.09
CA VAL A 28 7.75 4.34 -4.35
C VAL A 28 6.85 3.32 -3.69
N ALA A 29 7.05 2.05 -4.05
CA ALA A 29 6.22 0.91 -3.69
C ALA A 29 7.05 -0.14 -2.93
N PRO A 30 7.32 0.05 -1.63
CA PRO A 30 8.05 -0.95 -0.85
C PRO A 30 7.19 -2.20 -0.62
N LYS A 31 7.82 -3.29 -0.16
CA LYS A 31 7.12 -4.54 0.18
C LYS A 31 6.00 -4.26 1.18
N VAL A 32 4.83 -4.83 0.88
CA VAL A 32 3.63 -4.81 1.74
C VAL A 32 3.39 -6.22 2.29
N THR A 33 2.70 -6.30 3.42
CA THR A 33 2.38 -7.57 4.08
C THR A 33 0.87 -7.75 4.15
N VAL A 34 0.36 -8.92 3.72
CA VAL A 34 -1.05 -9.26 3.92
C VAL A 34 -1.27 -9.51 5.41
N THR A 35 -2.22 -8.77 6.00
CA THR A 35 -2.51 -8.83 7.45
C THR A 35 -3.84 -9.51 7.74
N GLN A 36 -4.78 -9.52 6.78
CA GLN A 36 -6.04 -10.23 6.90
C GLN A 36 -6.61 -10.52 5.51
N VAL A 37 -7.21 -11.71 5.35
CA VAL A 37 -8.07 -12.04 4.20
C VAL A 37 -9.50 -12.03 4.73
N LYS A 38 -10.37 -11.26 4.07
CA LYS A 38 -11.77 -11.12 4.42
C LYS A 38 -12.62 -11.91 3.44
N THR A 39 -13.57 -12.66 3.97
CA THR A 39 -14.49 -13.49 3.18
C THR A 39 -15.94 -13.10 3.46
N PRO A 40 -16.88 -13.44 2.56
CA PRO A 40 -18.30 -13.17 2.78
C PRO A 40 -18.84 -13.75 4.09
N GLU A 41 -18.34 -14.90 4.53
CA GLU A 41 -18.81 -15.61 5.72
C GLU A 41 -18.39 -14.90 7.02
N THR A 42 -17.18 -14.31 7.05
CA THR A 42 -16.64 -13.67 8.25
C THR A 42 -16.89 -12.17 8.30
N ASP A 43 -16.87 -11.51 7.14
CA ASP A 43 -16.86 -10.04 7.03
C ASP A 43 -17.99 -9.48 6.15
N GLY A 44 -18.77 -10.34 5.47
CA GLY A 44 -19.86 -9.92 4.59
C GLY A 44 -19.42 -9.44 3.19
N TYR A 45 -18.12 -9.51 2.87
CA TYR A 45 -17.58 -9.17 1.55
C TYR A 45 -16.18 -9.77 1.34
N THR A 46 -15.76 -9.88 0.08
CA THR A 46 -14.42 -10.34 -0.28
C THR A 46 -13.44 -9.17 -0.34
N ALA A 47 -12.38 -9.22 0.47
CA ALA A 47 -11.32 -8.21 0.44
C ALA A 47 -9.99 -8.72 1.01
N VAL A 48 -8.91 -8.00 0.72
CA VAL A 48 -7.60 -8.22 1.32
C VAL A 48 -7.15 -6.97 2.06
N GLN A 49 -6.79 -7.12 3.34
CA GLN A 49 -6.17 -6.08 4.14
C GLN A 49 -4.64 -6.23 4.10
N ILE A 50 -3.94 -5.15 3.79
CA ILE A 50 -2.48 -5.10 3.78
C ILE A 50 -1.95 -4.05 4.77
N GLY A 51 -0.82 -4.37 5.39
CA GLY A 51 -0.02 -3.45 6.18
C GLY A 51 1.13 -2.87 5.36
N TYR A 52 1.36 -1.57 5.49
CA TYR A 52 2.39 -0.84 4.75
C TYR A 52 3.11 0.20 5.62
N GLY A 53 4.39 0.42 5.27
CA GLY A 53 5.31 1.30 5.98
C GLY A 53 5.64 0.77 7.38
N LEU A 54 6.90 0.48 7.69
CA LEU A 54 7.26 0.08 9.06
C LEU A 54 7.27 1.29 10.00
N GLN A 55 6.86 1.10 11.25
CA GLN A 55 6.86 2.14 12.27
C GLN A 55 7.38 1.59 13.61
N LYS A 56 8.11 2.44 14.35
CA LYS A 56 8.62 2.09 15.68
C LYS A 56 7.46 1.68 16.59
N GLU A 57 7.66 0.61 17.37
CA GLU A 57 6.64 0.06 18.25
C GLU A 57 6.07 1.08 19.25
N SER A 58 6.91 1.97 19.77
CA SER A 58 6.50 3.04 20.69
C SER A 58 5.47 4.01 20.08
N ARG A 59 5.37 4.06 18.75
CA ARG A 59 4.42 4.90 18.01
C ARG A 59 3.19 4.13 17.53
N ILE A 60 3.00 2.89 17.98
CA ILE A 60 1.85 2.04 17.60
C ILE A 60 1.04 1.71 18.85
N ALA A 61 -0.28 1.95 18.77
CA ALA A 61 -1.21 1.63 19.84
C ALA A 61 -1.24 0.12 20.11
N LYS A 62 -1.35 -0.29 21.38
CA LYS A 62 -1.30 -1.71 21.79
C LYS A 62 -2.20 -2.63 20.95
N PRO A 63 -3.48 -2.29 20.65
CA PRO A 63 -4.34 -3.18 19.87
C PRO A 63 -3.88 -3.40 18.42
N GLN A 64 -3.16 -2.44 17.84
CA GLN A 64 -2.70 -2.52 16.44
C GLN A 64 -1.47 -3.42 16.28
N ARG A 65 -0.70 -3.65 17.35
CA ARG A 65 0.52 -4.45 17.31
C ARG A 65 0.27 -5.92 16.95
N THR A 66 -0.93 -6.44 17.24
CA THR A 66 -1.35 -7.80 16.86
C THR A 66 -1.34 -8.00 15.34
N LYS A 67 -1.58 -6.92 14.58
CA LYS A 67 -1.53 -6.92 13.11
C LYS A 67 -0.13 -6.58 12.56
N GLY A 68 0.88 -6.35 13.42
CA GLY A 68 2.26 -6.02 13.04
C GLY A 68 2.65 -4.56 13.27
N LEU A 69 3.94 -4.24 13.06
CA LEU A 69 4.52 -2.92 13.29
C LEU A 69 4.40 -1.99 12.07
N PHE A 70 3.17 -1.79 11.60
CA PHE A 70 2.88 -1.00 10.40
C PHE A 70 2.44 0.44 10.73
N ARG A 71 2.78 1.37 9.83
CA ARG A 71 2.35 2.77 9.83
C ARG A 71 0.88 2.87 9.47
N GLY A 72 0.39 1.99 8.59
CA GLY A 72 -1.01 1.97 8.19
C GLY A 72 -1.45 0.61 7.66
N LEU A 73 -2.77 0.40 7.70
CA LEU A 73 -3.46 -0.72 7.10
C LEU A 73 -4.38 -0.19 5.98
N LYS A 74 -4.49 -0.91 4.88
CA LYS A 74 -5.40 -0.58 3.78
C LYS A 74 -6.10 -1.83 3.27
N GLU A 75 -7.38 -1.71 2.98
CA GLU A 75 -8.18 -2.78 2.39
C GLU A 75 -8.42 -2.54 0.90
N PHE A 76 -8.39 -3.63 0.15
CA PHE A 76 -8.75 -3.68 -1.27
C PHE A 76 -9.85 -4.70 -1.47
N ARG A 77 -10.98 -4.27 -2.02
CA ARG A 77 -12.08 -5.17 -2.39
C ARG A 77 -11.69 -5.98 -3.62
N LEU A 78 -12.12 -7.23 -3.62
CA LEU A 78 -11.90 -8.17 -4.72
C LEU A 78 -13.20 -8.39 -5.50
#